data_AF-A0A9E4GM92-F1
#
_entry.id   AF-A0A9E4GM92-F1
#
_cell.length_a   1.000
_cell.length_b   1.000
_cell.length_c   1.000
_cell.angle_alpha   90.00
_cell.angle_beta   90.00
_cell.angle_gamma   90.00
#
_symmetry.space_group_name_H-M   'P 1'
#
loop_
_entity.id
_entity.type
_entity.pdbx_description
1 polymer ?
#
loop_
_entity_poly.entity_id
_entity_poly.type
_entity_poly.pdbx_seq_one_letter_code
_entity_poly.pdbx_strand_id
1 'polypeptide(L)' 'THRLPCFHDVDDPDLGPIWTPGPVIDARDLESVELSRAPHPGEHTYEILENVLGLDRTAIAELERQRIVAGPGPNG' A
#
# COMPACT_ATOMS: atom_id res chain seq x y z
N THR A 1 -6.79 -28.97 4.70
CA THR A 1 -5.59 -28.14 4.91
C THR A 1 -5.73 -27.45 6.25
N HIS A 2 -4.76 -27.59 7.16
CA HIS A 2 -4.87 -27.03 8.52
C HIS A 2 -4.54 -25.53 8.47
N ARG A 3 -5.54 -24.65 8.64
CA ARG A 3 -5.33 -23.20 8.66
C ARG A 3 -4.75 -22.83 10.02
N LEU A 4 -3.53 -22.31 10.03
CA LEU A 4 -2.95 -21.75 11.25
C LEU A 4 -3.71 -20.46 11.58
N PRO A 5 -4.21 -20.28 12.81
CA PRO A 5 -5.11 -19.17 13.15
C PRO A 5 -4.46 -17.79 13.03
N CYS A 6 -3.13 -17.72 12.95
CA CYS A 6 -2.37 -16.50 12.76
C CYS A 6 -2.09 -16.13 11.30
N PHE A 7 -2.57 -16.92 10.32
CA PHE A 7 -2.42 -16.62 8.90
C PHE A 7 -3.72 -16.14 8.29
N HIS A 8 -3.60 -15.07 7.50
CA HIS A 8 -4.70 -14.40 6.84
C HIS A 8 -4.53 -14.54 5.32
N ASP A 9 -5.66 -14.69 4.64
CA ASP A 9 -5.68 -14.61 3.18
C ASP A 9 -5.65 -13.13 2.80
N VAL A 10 -4.80 -12.79 1.86
CA VAL A 10 -4.73 -11.47 1.24
C VAL A 10 -4.73 -11.68 -0.26
N ASP A 11 -5.62 -10.98 -0.95
CA ASP A 11 -5.63 -10.96 -2.41
C ASP A 11 -4.61 -9.95 -2.93
N ASP A 12 -3.61 -10.45 -3.63
CA ASP A 12 -2.58 -9.65 -4.27
C ASP A 12 -2.79 -9.66 -5.80
N PRO A 13 -2.76 -8.51 -6.48
CA PRO A 13 -3.01 -8.41 -7.92
C PRO A 13 -1.90 -9.05 -8.76
N ASP A 14 -0.68 -9.15 -8.25
CA ASP A 14 0.45 -9.74 -8.97
C ASP A 14 0.66 -11.22 -8.62
N LEU A 15 0.37 -11.60 -7.38
CA LEU A 15 0.63 -12.95 -6.86
C LEU A 15 -0.63 -13.82 -6.75
N GLY A 16 -1.82 -13.23 -6.87
CA GLY A 16 -3.08 -13.87 -6.54
C GLY A 16 -3.29 -14.01 -5.03
N PRO A 17 -4.13 -14.95 -4.57
CA PRO A 17 -4.36 -15.17 -3.15
C PRO A 17 -3.09 -15.67 -2.45
N ILE A 18 -2.62 -14.92 -1.46
CA ILE A 18 -1.45 -15.24 -0.66
C ILE A 18 -1.80 -15.38 0.82
N TRP A 19 -0.97 -16.11 1.55
CA TRP A 19 -1.08 -16.24 3.01
C TRP A 19 -0.02 -15.40 3.69
N THR A 20 -0.45 -14.49 4.55
CA THR A 20 0.44 -13.63 5.33
C THR A 20 0.21 -13.83 6.83
N PRO A 21 1.28 -13.84 7.65
CA PRO A 21 1.10 -13.79 9.09
C PRO A 21 0.44 -12.47 9.50
N GLY A 22 -0.53 -12.54 10.39
CA GLY A 22 -1.10 -11.37 11.03
C GLY A 22 -0.23 -10.84 12.19
N PRO A 23 -0.69 -9.78 12.87
CA PRO A 23 0.00 -9.23 14.03
C PRO A 23 0.29 -10.29 15.09
N VAL A 24 1.54 -10.35 15.56
CA VAL A 24 1.97 -11.32 16.60
C VAL A 24 1.42 -10.95 17.98
N ILE A 25 1.15 -9.67 18.20
CA ILE A 25 0.63 -9.13 19.47
C ILE A 25 -0.79 -8.64 19.22
N ASP A 26 -1.72 -9.14 20.03
CA ASP A 26 -3.11 -8.68 20.04
C ASP A 26 -3.29 -7.55 21.06
N ALA A 27 -3.66 -6.37 20.58
CA ALA A 27 -3.89 -5.18 21.40
C ALA A 27 -5.39 -5.04 21.67
N ARG A 28 -5.84 -5.48 22.84
CA ARG A 28 -7.27 -5.56 23.19
C ARG A 28 -8.04 -4.24 23.14
N ASP A 29 -7.35 -3.11 23.29
CA ASP A 29 -7.95 -1.77 23.31
C ASP A 29 -7.87 -1.07 21.94
N LEU A 30 -7.40 -1.75 20.89
CA LEU A 30 -7.36 -1.23 19.53
C LEU A 30 -8.27 -2.07 18.63
N GLU A 31 -8.89 -1.41 17.65
CA GLU A 31 -9.61 -2.13 16.61
C GLU A 31 -8.65 -2.98 15.77
N SER A 32 -9.10 -4.18 15.41
CA SER A 32 -8.37 -5.03 14.48
C SER A 32 -8.27 -4.32 13.13
N VAL A 33 -7.06 -4.23 12.60
CA VAL A 33 -6.83 -3.72 11.25
C VAL A 33 -7.00 -4.86 10.25
N GLU A 34 -7.72 -4.60 9.17
CA GLU A 34 -7.78 -5.51 8.04
C GLU A 34 -6.44 -5.53 7.31
N LEU A 35 -5.87 -6.72 7.12
CA LEU A 35 -4.63 -6.87 6.40
C LEU A 35 -4.91 -6.76 4.90
N SER A 36 -4.25 -5.80 4.26
CA SER A 36 -4.27 -5.63 2.81
C SER A 36 -2.96 -6.12 2.19
N ARG A 37 -2.95 -6.21 0.86
CA ARG A 37 -1.73 -6.40 0.08
C ARG A 37 -0.74 -5.26 0.29
N ALA A 38 0.51 -5.51 -0.07
CA ALA A 38 1.53 -4.47 -0.09
C ALA A 38 1.24 -3.47 -1.22
N PRO A 39 1.49 -2.16 -1.02
CA PRO A 39 1.36 -1.19 -2.09
C PRO A 39 2.40 -1.44 -3.18
N HIS A 40 2.05 -1.12 -4.42
CA HIS A 40 2.98 -1.11 -5.54
C HIS A 40 3.92 0.08 -5.44
N PRO A 41 5.12 0.00 -6.06
CA PRO A 41 6.00 1.14 -6.18
C PRO A 41 5.28 2.35 -6.80
N GLY A 42 5.19 3.43 -6.03
CA GLY A 42 4.60 4.69 -6.47
C GLY A 42 3.08 4.79 -6.38
N GLU A 43 2.37 3.75 -5.93
CA GLU A 43 0.90 3.67 -5.89
C GLU A 43 0.23 4.91 -5.27
N HIS A 44 0.77 5.38 -4.15
CA HIS A 44 0.21 6.52 -3.42
C HIS A 44 1.02 7.81 -3.60
N THR A 45 1.97 7.86 -4.54
CA THR A 45 2.86 9.03 -4.70
C THR A 45 2.07 10.33 -4.87
N TYR A 46 1.12 10.37 -5.81
CA TYR A 46 0.37 11.59 -6.07
C TYR A 46 -0.59 11.95 -4.94
N GLU A 47 -1.25 10.95 -4.36
CA GLU A 47 -2.15 11.13 -3.22
C GLU A 47 -1.42 11.79 -2.05
N ILE A 48 -0.21 11.30 -1.73
CA ILE A 48 0.60 11.87 -0.64
C ILE A 48 1.08 13.28 -0.99
N LEU A 49 1.59 13.49 -2.21
CA LEU A 49 2.09 14.82 -2.62
C LEU A 49 0.96 15.87 -2.59
N GLU A 50 -0.25 15.51 -3.04
CA GLU A 50 -1.40 16.42 -3.07
C GLU A 50 -2.02 16.59 -1.68
N ASN A 51 -2.39 15.50 -1.02
CA ASN A 51 -3.25 15.55 0.17
C ASN A 51 -2.48 15.68 1.48
N VAL A 52 -1.25 15.16 1.56
CA VAL A 52 -0.43 15.22 2.79
C VAL A 52 0.53 16.39 2.73
N LEU A 53 1.14 16.63 1.58
CA LEU A 53 2.15 17.69 1.39
C LEU A 53 1.60 18.98 0.77
N GLY A 54 0.35 18.96 0.27
CA GLY A 54 -0.32 20.17 -0.22
C GLY A 54 0.26 20.71 -1.53
N LEU A 55 0.92 19.87 -2.33
CA LEU A 55 1.47 20.27 -3.61
C LEU A 55 0.38 20.33 -4.68
N ASP A 56 0.41 21.39 -5.48
CA ASP A 56 -0.45 21.48 -6.65
C ASP A 56 0.06 20.61 -7.81
N ARG A 57 -0.80 20.43 -8.82
CA ARG A 57 -0.51 19.62 -10.00
C ARG A 57 0.68 20.12 -10.80
N THR A 58 0.96 21.42 -10.80
CA THR A 58 2.10 22.00 -11.53
C THR A 58 3.41 21.65 -10.85
N ALA A 59 3.47 21.75 -9.53
CA ALA A 59 4.63 21.34 -8.73
C ALA A 59 4.87 19.83 -8.85
N ILE A 60 3.82 19.01 -8.80
CA ILE A 60 3.94 17.55 -8.98
C ILE A 60 4.49 17.21 -10.37
N ALA A 61 3.94 17.80 -11.43
CA ALA A 61 4.41 17.58 -12.80
C ALA A 61 5.88 18.00 -13.01
N GLU A 62 6.33 19.04 -12.30
CA GLU A 62 7.74 19.44 -12.33
C GLU A 62 8.65 18.37 -11.73
N LEU A 63 8.27 17.80 -10.57
CA LEU A 63 9.03 16.74 -9.91
C LEU A 63 9.10 15.48 -10.77
N GLU A 64 8.02 15.14 -11.48
CA GLU A 64 8.00 14.03 -12.43
C GLU A 64 8.93 14.29 -13.62
N ARG A 65 8.90 15.50 -14.19
CA ARG A 65 9.77 15.89 -15.30
C ARG A 65 11.24 15.82 -14.90
N GLN A 66 11.55 16.17 -13.66
CA GLN A 66 12.89 16.04 -13.07
C GLN A 66 13.25 14.60 -12.68
N ARG A 67 12.31 13.65 -12.79
CA ARG A 67 12.45 12.24 -12.37
C ARG A 67 12.78 12.08 -10.89
N ILE A 68 12.31 13.00 -10.07
CA ILE A 68 12.44 12.94 -8.60
C ILE A 68 11.36 12.04 -8.02
N VAL A 69 10.16 12.08 -8.61
CA VAL A 69 9.02 11.24 -8.21
C VAL A 69 8.49 10.45 -9.40
N ALA A 70 7.81 9.35 -9.10
CA ALA A 70 7.07 8.54 -10.07
C ALA A 70 5.78 8.04 -9.40
N GLY A 71 4.68 8.08 -10.14
CA GLY A 71 3.42 7.46 -9.75
C GLY A 71 3.42 5.93 -9.89
N PRO A 72 2.24 5.30 -9.81
CA PRO A 72 2.11 3.88 -10.08
C PRO A 72 2.68 3.53 -11.46
N GLY A 73 3.37 2.39 -11.52
CA GLY A 73 3.87 1.85 -12.79
C GLY A 73 2.73 1.53 -13.76
N PRO A 74 3.03 1.19 -15.02
CA PRO A 74 2.02 0.93 -16.06
C PRO A 74 1.06 -0.25 -15.76
N ASN A 75 1.32 -1.02 -14.71
CA ASN A 75 0.49 -2.13 -14.24
C ASN A 75 -0.09 -1.91 -12.82
N GLY A 76 0.10 -0.71 -12.25
CA GLY A 76 -0.38 -0.33 -10.92
C GLY A 76 -1.51 0.68 -10.97
#